data_AF-A0A2S7F7B1-F1
#
_entry.id   AF-A0A2S7F7B1-F1
#
_cell.length_a   1.000
_cell.length_b   1.000
_cell.length_c   1.000
_cell.angle_alpha   90.00
_cell.angle_beta   90.00
_cell.angle_gamma   90.00
#
_symmetry.space_group_name_H-M   'P 1'
#
loop_
_entity.id
_entity.type
_entity.pdbx_description
1 polymer ?
#
loop_
_entity_poly.entity_id
_entity_poly.type
_entity_poly.pdbx_seq_one_letter_code
_entity_poly.pdbx_strand_id
1 'polypeptide(L)'
;MKKYTISFLISILLLFNLTFSTFAVNIFKEGVYKAADFNFSSNNAYVVQNISSKNSVYILLFDENQLQLQAIRLEPKSEKYNLLPLKPNYRIVIVGNGEVFID
;
A
#
# COMPACT_ATOMS: atom_id res chain seq x y z
N MET A 1 21.24 8.06 -47.34
CA MET A 1 21.11 7.03 -46.28
C MET A 1 21.38 7.59 -44.88
N LYS A 2 22.41 8.42 -44.68
CA LYS A 2 22.80 9.00 -43.36
C LYS A 2 21.71 9.80 -42.62
N LYS A 3 20.77 10.44 -43.33
CA LYS A 3 19.66 11.23 -42.74
C LYS A 3 18.55 10.35 -42.15
N TYR A 4 18.22 9.24 -42.81
CA TYR A 4 17.20 8.31 -42.35
C TYR A 4 17.67 7.50 -41.14
N THR A 5 18.97 7.17 -41.07
CA THR A 5 19.57 6.52 -39.90
C THR A 5 19.53 7.40 -38.65
N ILE A 6 19.67 8.72 -38.79
CA ILE A 6 19.60 9.66 -37.66
C ILE A 6 18.16 9.76 -37.14
N SER A 7 17.17 9.90 -38.04
CA SER A 7 15.76 9.96 -37.66
C SER A 7 15.30 8.67 -36.96
N PHE A 8 15.73 7.52 -37.49
CA PHE A 8 15.48 6.22 -36.87
C PHE A 8 16.08 6.11 -35.45
N LEU A 9 17.31 6.60 -35.26
CA LEU A 9 17.98 6.58 -33.97
C LEU A 9 17.27 7.47 -32.93
N ILE A 10 16.80 8.65 -33.34
CA ILE A 10 16.02 9.56 -32.48
C ILE A 10 14.69 8.90 -32.07
N SER A 11 14.01 8.24 -33.02
CA SER A 11 12.77 7.53 -32.72
C SER A 11 12.98 6.38 -31.74
N ILE A 12 14.12 5.67 -31.81
CA ILE A 12 14.47 4.60 -30.87
C ILE A 12 14.74 5.16 -29.47
N LEU A 13 15.42 6.30 -29.37
CA LEU A 13 15.69 6.97 -28.09
C LEU A 13 14.41 7.45 -27.40
N LEU A 14 13.41 7.89 -28.16
CA LEU A 14 12.13 8.31 -27.62
C LEU A 14 11.32 7.13 -27.03
N LEU A 15 11.44 5.93 -27.59
CA LEU A 15 10.79 4.72 -27.05
C LEU A 15 11.34 4.28 -25.69
N PHE A 16 12.61 4.57 -25.38
CA PHE A 16 13.21 4.29 -24.07
C PHE A 16 12.71 5.21 -22.95
N ASN A 17 11.98 6.29 -23.26
CA ASN A 17 11.38 7.19 -22.26
C ASN A 17 9.98 6.74 -21.80
N LEU A 18 9.54 5.54 -22.18
CA LEU A 18 8.33 4.94 -21.62
C LEU A 18 8.60 4.59 -20.15
N THR A 19 8.31 5.55 -19.27
CA THR A 19 8.33 5.32 -17.82
C THR A 19 7.26 4.28 -17.49
N PHE A 20 7.68 3.17 -16.90
CA PHE A 20 6.74 2.22 -16.32
C PHE A 20 6.10 2.88 -15.10
N SER A 21 4.78 3.05 -15.12
CA SER A 21 4.04 3.43 -13.91
C SER A 21 4.26 2.33 -12.88
N THR A 22 5.04 2.60 -11.85
CA THR A 22 5.13 1.71 -10.70
C THR A 22 3.84 1.89 -9.90
N PHE A 23 2.88 1.01 -10.12
CA PHE A 23 1.71 0.92 -9.25
C PHE A 23 2.21 0.62 -7.84
N ALA A 24 1.89 1.51 -6.90
CA ALA A 24 2.13 1.24 -5.50
C ALA A 24 1.32 0.00 -5.13
N VAL A 25 2.03 -1.07 -4.77
CA VAL A 25 1.39 -2.28 -4.28
C VAL A 25 1.00 -1.99 -2.84
N ASN A 26 -0.29 -1.79 -2.57
CA ASN A 26 -0.80 -1.51 -1.22
C ASN A 26 -0.84 -2.78 -0.33
N ILE A 27 0.21 -3.61 -0.42
CA ILE A 27 0.36 -4.84 0.35
C ILE A 27 1.45 -4.62 1.38
N PHE A 28 1.09 -4.77 2.64
CA PHE A 28 1.94 -4.54 3.79
C PHE A 28 2.15 -5.84 4.56
N LYS A 29 3.31 -5.96 5.20
CA LYS A 29 3.69 -7.12 6.02
C LYS A 29 3.72 -6.71 7.48
N GLU A 30 4.18 -7.60 8.34
CA GLU A 30 4.44 -7.29 9.74
C GLU A 30 5.31 -6.05 9.89
N GLY A 31 4.91 -5.15 10.79
CA GLY A 31 5.63 -3.91 11.03
C GLY A 31 4.77 -2.80 11.64
N VAL A 32 5.42 -1.64 11.83
CA VAL A 32 4.80 -0.41 12.32
C VAL A 32 4.88 0.64 11.23
N TYR A 33 3.73 1.13 10.79
CA TYR A 33 3.59 2.05 9.67
C TYR A 33 2.93 3.35 10.14
N LYS A 34 3.40 4.51 9.67
CA LYS A 34 2.63 5.75 9.86
C LYS A 34 1.56 5.84 8.79
N ALA A 35 0.40 6.36 9.17
CA ALA A 35 -0.71 6.64 8.25
C ALA A 35 -0.28 7.54 7.06
N ALA A 36 0.64 8.48 7.28
CA ALA A 36 1.18 9.35 6.23
C ALA A 36 2.10 8.63 5.22
N ASP A 37 2.68 7.48 5.58
CA ASP A 37 3.55 6.72 4.68
C ASP A 37 2.74 5.98 3.61
N PHE A 38 1.45 5.80 3.86
CA PHE A 38 0.53 5.32 2.87
C PHE A 38 0.16 6.50 1.95
N ASN A 39 0.40 6.36 0.66
CA ASN A 39 0.10 7.38 -0.35
C ASN A 39 -1.41 7.48 -0.65
N PHE A 40 -2.22 7.53 0.40
CA PHE A 40 -3.66 7.44 0.36
C PHE A 40 -4.31 8.82 0.32
N SER A 41 -5.45 8.93 -0.37
CA SER A 41 -6.22 10.17 -0.39
C SER A 41 -6.75 10.47 1.01
N SER A 42 -6.37 11.61 1.59
CA SER A 42 -6.88 12.06 2.88
C SER A 42 -8.42 12.13 2.85
N ASN A 43 -9.06 11.61 3.91
CA ASN A 43 -10.51 11.70 4.20
C ASN A 43 -11.42 10.54 3.76
N ASN A 44 -10.86 9.42 3.28
CA ASN A 44 -11.65 8.20 3.03
C ASN A 44 -11.56 7.21 4.20
N ALA A 45 -12.64 6.49 4.44
CA ALA A 45 -12.63 5.32 5.31
C ALA A 45 -11.87 4.21 4.59
N TYR A 46 -10.74 3.81 5.15
CA TYR A 46 -9.88 2.79 4.55
C TYR A 46 -10.40 1.40 4.85
N VAL A 47 -10.14 0.46 3.95
CA VAL A 47 -10.42 -0.95 4.12
C VAL A 47 -9.15 -1.75 4.28
N VAL A 48 -9.19 -2.76 5.14
CA VAL A 48 -8.11 -3.73 5.34
C VAL A 48 -8.59 -5.13 5.00
N GLN A 49 -7.72 -5.91 4.36
CA GLN A 49 -7.98 -7.29 4.01
C GLN A 49 -6.72 -8.13 4.17
N ASN A 50 -6.84 -9.30 4.79
CA ASN A 50 -5.78 -10.29 4.78
C ASN A 50 -5.87 -11.14 3.51
N ILE A 51 -4.90 -10.97 2.61
CA ILE A 51 -4.84 -11.70 1.34
C ILE A 51 -4.04 -13.01 1.45
N SER A 52 -3.41 -13.26 2.61
CA SER A 52 -2.66 -14.49 2.84
C SER A 52 -3.57 -15.72 2.90
N SER A 53 -3.05 -16.83 2.39
CA SER A 53 -3.80 -18.09 2.28
C SER A 53 -3.80 -18.93 3.55
N LYS A 54 -2.86 -18.72 4.48
CA LYS A 54 -2.64 -19.58 5.65
C LYS A 54 -2.56 -18.84 6.99
N ASN A 55 -1.99 -17.65 7.00
CA ASN A 55 -1.66 -16.94 8.24
C ASN A 55 -2.73 -15.91 8.55
N SER A 56 -3.29 -15.95 9.75
CA SER A 56 -4.10 -14.85 10.29
C SER A 56 -3.19 -13.67 10.65
N VAL A 57 -3.73 -12.47 10.58
CA VAL A 57 -3.00 -11.23 10.87
C VAL A 57 -3.77 -10.40 11.88
N TYR A 58 -3.06 -9.73 12.78
CA TYR A 58 -3.64 -8.77 13.70
C TYR A 58 -3.29 -7.35 13.26
N ILE A 59 -4.31 -6.49 13.18
CA ILE A 59 -4.15 -5.07 12.89
C ILE A 59 -4.51 -4.29 14.14
N LEU A 60 -3.62 -3.39 14.55
CA LEU A 60 -3.82 -2.46 15.64
C LEU A 60 -3.66 -1.03 15.12
N LEU A 61 -4.62 -0.17 15.44
CA LEU A 61 -4.60 1.24 15.10
C LEU A 61 -4.35 2.08 16.35
N PHE A 62 -3.39 3.00 16.27
CA PHE A 62 -3.04 3.92 17.34
C PHE A 62 -3.14 5.38 16.89
N ASP A 63 -3.55 6.25 17.80
CA ASP A 63 -3.55 7.70 17.58
C ASP A 63 -2.16 8.35 17.76
N GLU A 64 -2.07 9.68 17.63
CA GLU A 64 -0.83 10.44 17.83
C GLU A 64 -0.22 10.29 19.24
N ASN A 65 -1.04 9.97 20.24
CA ASN A 65 -0.64 9.81 21.64
C ASN A 65 -0.39 8.35 22.01
N GLN A 66 -0.34 7.44 21.03
CA GLN A 66 -0.14 6.01 21.22
C GLN A 66 -1.30 5.32 21.96
N LEU A 67 -2.50 5.94 21.95
CA LEU A 67 -3.72 5.30 22.43
C LEU A 67 -4.25 4.36 21.35
N GLN A 68 -4.51 3.10 21.72
CA GLN A 68 -5.10 2.13 20.79
C GLN A 68 -6.57 2.48 20.52
N LEU A 69 -6.90 2.72 19.25
CA LEU A 69 -8.24 3.07 18.80
C LEU A 69 -9.03 1.87 18.27
N GLN A 70 -8.35 0.95 17.58
CA GLN A 70 -9.00 -0.20 16.94
C GLN A 70 -8.07 -1.41 16.94
N ALA A 71 -8.64 -2.60 17.09
CA ALA A 71 -7.96 -3.87 16.98
C ALA A 71 -8.82 -4.84 16.18
N ILE A 72 -8.26 -5.44 15.13
CA ILE A 72 -8.97 -6.37 14.25
C ILE A 72 -8.10 -7.60 14.02
N ARG A 73 -8.68 -8.78 14.20
CA ARG A 73 -8.09 -10.04 13.75
C ARG A 73 -8.64 -10.38 12.38
N LEU A 74 -7.76 -10.54 11.40
CA LEU A 74 -8.09 -10.92 10.04
C LEU A 74 -7.67 -12.37 9.79
N GLU A 75 -8.65 -13.25 9.59
CA GLU A 75 -8.40 -14.64 9.19
C GLU A 75 -7.79 -14.72 7.76
N PRO A 76 -7.17 -15.84 7.38
CA PRO A 76 -6.65 -16.00 6.02
C PRO A 76 -7.74 -15.79 4.98
N LYS A 77 -7.45 -15.02 3.92
CA LYS A 77 -8.41 -14.61 2.88
C LYS A 77 -9.66 -13.96 3.47
N SER A 78 -9.47 -13.04 4.40
CA SER A 78 -10.59 -12.34 5.05
C SER A 78 -11.42 -11.54 4.04
N GLU A 79 -12.63 -11.17 4.45
CA GLU A 79 -13.35 -10.07 3.82
C GLU A 79 -12.64 -8.73 4.09
N LYS A 80 -13.14 -7.66 3.47
CA LYS A 80 -12.67 -6.30 3.70
C LYS A 80 -13.32 -5.73 4.94
N TYR A 81 -12.53 -5.12 5.82
CA TYR A 81 -12.99 -4.46 7.05
C TYR A 81 -12.65 -2.99 7.03
N ASN A 82 -13.59 -2.14 7.45
CA ASN A 82 -13.36 -0.70 7.55
C ASN A 82 -12.47 -0.38 8.76
N LEU A 83 -11.42 0.40 8.51
CA LEU A 83 -10.67 1.12 9.53
C LEU A 83 -11.39 2.40 9.93
N LEU A 84 -11.12 2.85 11.15
CA LEU A 84 -11.43 4.22 11.53
C LEU A 84 -10.64 5.19 10.62
N PRO A 85 -11.19 6.39 10.35
CA PRO A 85 -10.51 7.40 9.56
C PRO A 85 -9.09 7.68 10.09
N LEU A 86 -8.10 7.54 9.22
CA LEU A 86 -6.69 7.73 9.58
C LEU A 86 -6.32 9.21 9.49
N LYS A 87 -5.69 9.73 10.54
CA LYS A 87 -4.96 11.01 10.48
C LYS A 87 -3.49 10.74 10.16
N PRO A 88 -2.75 11.69 9.54
CA PRO A 88 -1.36 11.48 9.12
C PRO A 88 -0.41 10.93 10.20
N ASN A 89 -0.62 11.32 11.46
CA ASN A 89 0.22 10.93 12.59
C ASN A 89 -0.20 9.62 13.27
N TYR A 90 -1.28 8.99 12.83
CA TYR A 90 -1.71 7.69 13.36
C TYR A 90 -0.71 6.61 12.95
N ARG A 91 -0.71 5.51 13.72
CA ARG A 91 0.13 4.35 13.44
C ARG A 91 -0.70 3.10 13.28
N ILE A 92 -0.39 2.33 12.25
CA ILE A 92 -0.93 0.98 12.05
C ILE A 92 0.18 0.00 12.40
N VAL A 93 -0.14 -0.95 13.27
CA VAL A 93 0.74 -2.08 13.59
C VAL A 93 0.11 -3.33 13.01
N ILE A 94 0.88 -4.03 12.19
CA ILE A 94 0.52 -5.30 11.60
C ILE A 94 1.36 -6.37 12.30
N VAL A 95 0.71 -7.37 12.87
CA VAL A 95 1.35 -8.46 13.62
C VAL A 95 1.02 -9.81 12.97
N GLY A 96 2.04 -10.62 12.71
CA GLY A 96 1.93 -11.95 12.13
C GLY A 96 2.44 -12.06 10.70
N ASN A 97 2.67 -13.30 10.26
CA ASN A 97 3.39 -13.62 9.02
C ASN A 97 2.51 -13.56 7.75
N GLY A 98 1.52 -12.68 7.73
CA GLY A 98 0.64 -12.51 6.59
C GLY A 98 0.93 -11.25 5.78
N GLU A 99 0.07 -11.03 4.78
CA GLU A 99 0.11 -9.94 3.82
C GLU A 99 -1.26 -9.26 3.87
N VAL A 100 -1.25 -7.96 4.18
CA VAL A 100 -2.45 -7.14 4.35
C VAL A 100 -2.54 -6.17 3.19
N PHE A 101 -3.66 -6.21 2.49
CA PHE A 101 -4.04 -5.19 1.52
C PHE A 101 -4.79 -4.05 2.23
N ILE A 102 -4.41 -2.80 1.95
CA ILE A 102 -5.03 -1.60 2.51
C ILE A 102 -5.41 -0.63 1.39
N ASP A 103 -6.65 -0.13 1.35
CA ASP A 103 -7.18 0.74 0.27
C ASP A 103 -8.12 1.82 0.82
#